data_AF-A0A930A6E8-F1
#
_entry.id   AF-A0A930A6E8-F1
#
_cell.length_a   1.000
_cell.length_b   1.000
_cell.length_c   1.000
_cell.angle_alpha   90.00
_cell.angle_beta   90.00
_cell.angle_gamma   90.00
#
_symmetry.space_group_name_H-M   'P 1'
#
loop_
_entity.id
_entity.type
_entity.pdbx_description
1 polymer ?
#
loop_
_entity_poly.entity_id
_entity_poly.type
_entity_poly.pdbx_seq_one_letter_code
_entity_poly.pdbx_strand_id
1 'polypeptide(L)'
;MEQLLTVQHGKKIYINMCGKHTVKVFNTETNELVLEVPFSGVQARRAESSEMVSEDNGLQMFRTIYGEVEGLPETQDDVVIIVSMAVRQALPDRKDLASPGSLRKDEAGQPTGCYGLNFN
;
A
#
# COMPACT_ATOMS: atom_id res chain seq x y z
N MET A 1 -9.31 10.12 -19.77
CA MET A 1 -8.96 9.93 -18.35
C MET A 1 -9.51 8.59 -17.96
N GLU A 2 -8.66 7.61 -17.68
CA GLU A 2 -9.14 6.33 -17.14
C GLU A 2 -9.71 6.57 -15.75
N GLN A 3 -10.95 6.15 -15.56
CA GLN A 3 -11.62 6.25 -14.26
C GLN A 3 -11.01 5.20 -13.33
N LEU A 4 -10.42 5.64 -12.21
CA LEU A 4 -9.87 4.72 -11.22
C LEU A 4 -10.98 3.83 -10.67
N LEU A 5 -10.68 2.54 -10.46
CA LEU A 5 -11.61 1.67 -9.73
C LEU A 5 -11.61 2.05 -8.25
N THR A 6 -12.81 2.25 -7.72
CA THR A 6 -13.04 2.68 -6.33
C THR A 6 -14.07 1.79 -5.65
N VAL A 7 -13.97 1.64 -4.33
CA VAL A 7 -14.94 0.90 -3.53
C VAL A 7 -15.47 1.79 -2.42
N GLN A 8 -16.80 1.95 -2.35
CA GLN A 8 -17.44 2.65 -1.25
C GLN A 8 -17.63 1.70 -0.07
N HIS A 9 -17.26 2.14 1.13
CA HIS A 9 -17.51 1.41 2.38
C HIS A 9 -17.86 2.39 3.49
N GLY A 10 -19.11 2.30 3.97
CA GLY A 10 -19.68 3.31 4.85
C GLY A 10 -19.73 4.67 4.17
N LYS A 11 -19.17 5.69 4.83
CA LYS A 11 -19.08 7.07 4.30
C LYS A 11 -17.88 7.31 3.39
N LYS A 12 -16.88 6.41 3.39
CA LYS A 12 -15.62 6.61 2.70
C LYS A 12 -15.54 5.86 1.36
N ILE A 13 -14.69 6.36 0.49
CA ILE A 13 -14.31 5.73 -0.77
C ILE A 13 -12.86 5.26 -0.66
N TYR A 14 -12.58 4.02 -1.06
CA TYR A 14 -11.26 3.41 -1.02
C TYR A 14 -10.72 3.19 -2.43
N ILE A 15 -9.46 3.55 -2.64
CA ILE A 15 -8.73 3.38 -3.90
C ILE A 15 -7.47 2.58 -3.63
N ASN A 16 -7.28 1.46 -4.33
CA ASN A 16 -6.08 0.66 -4.19
C ASN A 16 -5.04 1.04 -5.25
N MET A 17 -3.97 1.67 -4.80
CA MET A 17 -2.78 2.04 -5.57
C MET A 17 -1.50 1.41 -5.01
N CYS A 18 -1.62 0.40 -4.12
CA CYS A 18 -0.49 -0.23 -3.42
C CYS A 18 0.24 -1.25 -4.31
N GLY A 19 -0.49 -2.01 -5.13
CA GLY A 19 0.05 -3.03 -6.00
C GLY A 19 -1.00 -3.55 -6.97
N LYS A 20 -0.59 -4.42 -7.91
CA LYS A 20 -1.46 -4.98 -8.95
C LYS A 20 -2.36 -6.14 -8.49
N HIS A 21 -2.65 -6.20 -7.20
CA HIS A 21 -3.49 -7.22 -6.59
C HIS A 21 -4.63 -6.57 -5.81
N THR A 22 -5.73 -7.29 -5.64
CA THR A 22 -6.84 -6.87 -4.78
C THR A 22 -6.40 -6.84 -3.32
N VAL A 23 -6.67 -5.73 -2.63
CA VAL A 23 -6.44 -5.62 -1.19
C VAL A 23 -7.69 -6.13 -0.46
N LYS A 24 -7.53 -7.23 0.28
CA LYS A 24 -8.56 -7.79 1.16
C LYS A 24 -8.24 -7.45 2.61
N VAL A 25 -9.16 -6.76 3.28
CA VAL A 25 -9.00 -6.31 4.66
C VAL A 25 -9.95 -7.09 5.55
N PHE A 26 -9.39 -7.74 6.56
CA PHE A 26 -10.11 -8.55 7.53
C PHE A 26 -10.14 -7.85 8.88
N ASN A 27 -11.21 -8.10 9.64
CA ASN A 27 -11.32 -7.69 11.03
C ASN A 27 -10.39 -8.54 11.89
N THR A 28 -9.64 -7.93 12.82
CA THR A 28 -8.70 -8.62 13.71
C THR A 28 -9.38 -9.50 14.76
N GLU A 29 -10.59 -9.15 15.17
CA GLU A 29 -11.34 -9.84 16.23
C GLU A 29 -12.22 -10.95 15.65
N THR A 30 -12.98 -10.64 14.60
CA THR A 30 -13.94 -11.61 14.02
C THR A 30 -13.34 -12.48 12.92
N ASN A 31 -12.17 -12.11 12.38
CA ASN A 31 -11.54 -12.73 11.20
C ASN A 31 -12.43 -12.71 9.94
N GLU A 32 -13.46 -11.87 9.90
CA GLU A 32 -14.33 -11.69 8.75
C GLU A 32 -13.73 -10.73 7.73
N LEU A 33 -14.04 -10.94 6.46
CA LEU A 33 -13.70 -10.00 5.39
C LEU A 33 -14.57 -8.75 5.51
N VAL A 34 -13.94 -7.58 5.61
CA VAL A 34 -14.63 -6.29 5.79
C VAL A 34 -14.63 -5.46 4.52
N LEU A 35 -13.52 -5.49 3.77
CA LEU A 35 -13.31 -4.65 2.60
C LEU A 35 -12.48 -5.40 1.55
N GLU A 36 -12.91 -5.34 0.29
CA GLU A 36 -12.18 -5.87 -0.86
C GLU A 36 -12.03 -4.77 -1.91
N VAL A 37 -10.80 -4.31 -2.15
CA VAL A 37 -10.50 -3.19 -3.05
C VAL A 37 -9.65 -3.66 -4.24
N PRO A 38 -10.22 -3.79 -5.44
CA PRO A 38 -9.46 -4.21 -6.62
C PRO A 38 -8.41 -3.16 -6.98
N PHE A 39 -7.35 -3.58 -7.66
CA PHE A 39 -6.34 -2.66 -8.17
C PHE A 39 -6.99 -1.57 -9.03
N SER A 40 -6.70 -0.30 -8.74
CA SER A 40 -7.35 0.84 -9.38
C SER A 40 -7.01 1.04 -10.87
N GLY A 41 -6.03 0.28 -11.39
CA GLY A 41 -5.43 0.47 -12.70
C GLY A 41 -4.12 1.26 -12.65
N VAL A 42 -3.92 2.06 -11.59
CA VAL A 42 -2.75 2.91 -11.39
C VAL A 42 -2.09 2.61 -10.04
N GLN A 43 -0.76 2.63 -10.00
CA GLN A 43 0.02 2.39 -8.78
C GLN A 43 0.77 3.66 -8.39
N ALA A 44 0.63 4.08 -7.14
CA ALA A 44 1.47 5.13 -6.56
C ALA A 44 2.85 4.53 -6.25
N ARG A 45 3.91 5.25 -6.59
CA ARG A 45 5.28 4.75 -6.43
C ARG A 45 6.16 5.79 -5.77
N ARG A 46 7.05 5.31 -4.91
CA ARG A 46 8.19 6.08 -4.44
C ARG A 46 9.37 5.70 -5.32
N ALA A 47 10.06 6.68 -5.89
CA ALA A 47 11.27 6.43 -6.65
C ALA A 47 12.30 5.73 -5.75
N GLU A 48 12.97 4.71 -6.26
CA GLU A 48 14.03 4.01 -5.55
C GLU A 48 15.19 3.71 -6.49
N SER A 49 16.41 3.88 -5.99
CA SER A 49 17.62 3.41 -6.64
C SER A 49 18.49 2.68 -5.61
N SER A 50 19.45 1.90 -6.11
CA SER A 50 20.40 1.17 -5.27
C SER A 50 21.81 1.62 -5.61
N GLU A 51 22.60 1.89 -4.58
CA GLU A 51 24.01 2.22 -4.69
C GLU A 51 24.84 1.09 -4.06
N MET A 52 25.88 0.63 -4.77
CA MET A 52 26.85 -0.31 -4.22
C MET A 52 27.68 0.39 -3.15
N VAL A 53 27.63 -0.10 -1.91
CA VAL A 53 28.36 0.48 -0.77
C VAL A 53 29.73 -0.17 -0.63
N SER A 54 29.80 -1.49 -0.71
CA SER A 54 31.02 -2.27 -0.51
C SER A 54 30.87 -3.70 -1.02
N GLU A 55 31.99 -4.41 -1.10
CA GLU A 55 32.03 -5.85 -1.33
C GLU A 55 32.97 -6.50 -0.31
N ASP A 56 32.59 -7.65 0.25
CA ASP A 56 33.45 -8.48 1.11
C ASP A 56 33.45 -9.92 0.59
N ASN A 57 34.58 -10.38 0.05
CA ASN A 57 34.75 -11.73 -0.49
C ASN A 57 33.62 -12.17 -1.45
N GLY A 58 33.20 -11.28 -2.36
CA GLY A 58 32.10 -11.53 -3.32
C GLY A 58 30.69 -11.25 -2.78
N LEU A 59 30.53 -10.92 -1.50
CA LEU A 59 29.27 -10.42 -0.96
C LEU A 59 29.11 -8.94 -1.25
N GLN A 60 28.28 -8.61 -2.24
CA GLN A 60 27.95 -7.23 -2.62
C GLN A 60 26.91 -6.63 -1.67
N MET A 61 27.23 -5.46 -1.12
CA MET A 61 26.40 -4.73 -0.18
C MET A 61 25.88 -3.46 -0.84
N PHE A 62 24.56 -3.27 -0.81
CA PHE A 62 23.89 -2.13 -1.42
C PHE A 62 23.13 -1.32 -0.38
N ARG A 63 22.97 -0.03 -0.64
CA ARG A 63 22.06 0.85 0.07
C ARG A 63 20.96 1.31 -0.88
N THR A 64 19.71 1.22 -0.41
CA THR A 64 18.57 1.81 -1.11
C THR A 64 18.51 3.31 -0.86
N ILE A 65 18.36 4.08 -1.93
CA ILE A 65 18.13 5.51 -1.93
C ILE A 65 16.68 5.73 -2.35
N TYR A 66 15.89 6.36 -1.50
CA TYR A 66 14.51 6.70 -1.81
C TYR A 66 14.40 8.14 -2.30
N GLY A 67 13.71 8.34 -3.41
CA GLY A 67 13.35 9.64 -3.95
C GLY A 67 11.89 10.01 -3.66
N GLU A 68 11.37 10.87 -4.53
CA GLU A 68 10.03 11.44 -4.46
C GLU A 68 8.91 10.41 -4.68
N VAL A 69 7.70 10.77 -4.25
CA VAL A 69 6.48 10.01 -4.53
C VAL A 69 5.79 10.59 -5.75
N GLU A 70 5.41 9.71 -6.68
CA GLU A 70 4.72 10.06 -7.92
C GLU A 70 3.42 9.25 -8.10
N GLY A 71 2.52 9.79 -8.92
CA GLY A 71 1.29 9.11 -9.32
C GLY A 71 0.18 9.10 -8.26
N LEU A 72 0.32 9.89 -7.19
CA LEU A 72 -0.76 10.11 -6.23
C LEU A 72 -1.71 11.22 -6.71
N PRO A 73 -3.03 11.00 -6.66
CA PRO A 73 -3.98 12.10 -6.81
C PRO A 73 -3.94 13.05 -5.59
N GLU A 74 -4.49 14.25 -5.80
CA GLU A 74 -4.70 15.23 -4.73
C GLU A 74 -5.63 14.67 -3.64
N THR A 75 -5.45 15.14 -2.40
CA THR A 75 -6.32 14.79 -1.28
C THR A 75 -7.75 15.23 -1.57
N GLN A 76 -8.70 14.34 -1.28
CA GLN A 76 -10.13 14.58 -1.43
C GLN A 76 -10.86 14.15 -0.17
N ASP A 77 -11.93 14.88 0.17
CA ASP A 77 -12.76 14.54 1.31
C ASP A 77 -13.36 13.14 1.17
N ASP A 78 -13.42 12.41 2.28
CA ASP A 78 -13.94 11.05 2.38
C ASP A 78 -13.26 9.99 1.47
N VAL A 79 -12.13 10.32 0.82
CA VAL A 79 -11.33 9.38 0.04
C VAL A 79 -10.15 8.85 0.86
N VAL A 80 -9.90 7.54 0.78
CA VAL A 80 -8.73 6.86 1.34
C VAL A 80 -7.98 6.17 0.21
N ILE A 81 -6.68 6.43 0.11
CA ILE A 81 -5.82 5.82 -0.89
C ILE A 81 -4.91 4.79 -0.21
N ILE A 82 -5.10 3.53 -0.58
CA ILE A 82 -4.28 2.42 -0.10
C ILE A 82 -3.02 2.35 -0.96
N VAL A 83 -1.87 2.62 -0.36
CA VAL A 83 -0.53 2.63 -0.97
C VAL A 83 0.42 1.69 -0.23
N SER A 84 1.64 1.54 -0.73
CA SER A 84 2.68 0.78 -0.01
C SER A 84 3.10 1.52 1.27
N MET A 85 3.63 0.78 2.24
CA MET A 85 4.20 1.38 3.46
C MET A 85 5.26 2.44 3.14
N ALA A 86 6.12 2.19 2.14
CA ALA A 86 7.19 3.12 1.75
C ALA A 86 6.67 4.45 1.20
N VAL A 87 5.55 4.43 0.44
CA VAL A 87 4.87 5.64 -0.05
C VAL A 87 4.17 6.36 1.10
N ARG A 88 3.42 5.63 1.92
CA ARG A 88 2.70 6.20 3.07
C ARG A 88 3.65 6.94 4.03
N GLN A 89 4.77 6.30 4.39
CA GLN A 89 5.77 6.86 5.30
C GLN A 89 6.57 8.02 4.68
N ALA A 90 6.62 8.14 3.35
CA ALA A 90 7.26 9.28 2.69
C ALA A 90 6.45 10.56 2.81
N LEU A 91 5.14 10.47 3.04
CA LEU A 91 4.21 11.60 3.07
C LEU A 91 3.41 11.61 4.38
N PRO A 92 4.05 11.79 5.56
CA PRO A 92 3.40 11.66 6.88
C PRO A 92 2.25 12.66 7.12
N ASP A 93 2.22 13.77 6.39
CA ASP A 93 1.17 14.79 6.50
C ASP A 93 -0.10 14.45 5.70
N ARG A 94 -0.03 13.52 4.75
CA ARG A 94 -1.18 13.05 3.97
C ARG A 94 -2.02 12.07 4.79
N LYS A 95 -3.07 12.58 5.45
CA LYS A 95 -3.96 11.81 6.35
C LYS A 95 -4.98 10.91 5.65
N ASP A 96 -5.09 11.02 4.33
CA ASP A 96 -5.89 10.15 3.47
C ASP A 96 -5.16 8.89 3.02
N LEU A 97 -3.85 8.75 3.32
CA LEU A 97 -3.08 7.57 2.95
C LEU A 97 -3.17 6.47 4.00
N ALA A 98 -3.38 5.26 3.50
CA ALA A 98 -3.31 4.04 4.29
C ALA A 98 -2.40 3.00 3.60
N SER A 99 -1.84 2.07 4.37
CA SER A 99 -1.19 0.87 3.84
C SER A 99 -1.87 -0.38 4.41
N PRO A 100 -1.82 -1.52 3.71
CA PRO A 100 -2.23 -2.80 4.29
C PRO A 100 -1.64 -3.01 5.68
N GLY A 101 -2.44 -3.52 6.62
CA GLY A 101 -2.01 -3.87 7.96
C GLY A 101 -1.23 -5.18 8.01
N SER A 102 -1.30 -5.87 9.16
CA SER A 102 -0.59 -7.14 9.36
C SER A 102 -1.03 -8.19 8.34
N LEU A 103 -0.05 -8.89 7.75
CA LEU A 103 -0.31 -9.88 6.71
C LEU A 103 -1.16 -11.05 7.25
N ARG A 104 -2.31 -11.30 6.62
CA ARG A 104 -3.13 -12.47 6.88
C ARG A 104 -2.64 -13.61 5.99
N LYS A 105 -2.42 -14.78 6.60
CA LYS A 105 -1.98 -16.00 5.91
C LYS A 105 -2.99 -17.12 6.11
N ASP A 106 -3.08 -18.01 5.14
CA ASP A 106 -3.78 -19.28 5.33
C ASP A 106 -2.90 -20.29 6.11
N GLU A 107 -3.42 -21.51 6.29
CA GLU A 107 -2.74 -22.61 6.99
C GLU A 107 -1.43 -23.04 6.30
N ALA A 108 -1.30 -22.82 4.99
CA ALA A 108 -0.09 -23.08 4.23
C ALA A 108 0.91 -21.90 4.27
N GLY A 109 0.60 -20.83 5.02
CA GLY A 109 1.42 -19.64 5.13
C GLY A 109 1.31 -18.68 3.94
N GLN A 110 0.38 -18.91 3.01
CA GLN A 110 0.20 -18.07 1.83
C GLN A 110 -0.57 -16.80 2.17
N PRO A 111 -0.15 -15.63 1.64
CA PRO A 111 -0.91 -14.38 1.80
C PRO A 111 -2.34 -14.48 1.27
N THR A 112 -3.32 -14.12 2.09
CA THR A 112 -4.75 -14.07 1.70
C THR A 112 -5.39 -12.71 1.89
N GLY A 113 -4.68 -11.77 2.51
CA GLY A 113 -5.13 -10.40 2.76
C GLY A 113 -4.31 -9.74 3.85
N CYS A 114 -4.89 -8.74 4.51
CA CYS A 114 -4.33 -8.09 5.67
C CYS A 114 -5.38 -7.88 6.75
N TYR A 115 -4.93 -7.70 7.98
CA TYR A 115 -5.75 -7.30 9.11
C TYR A 115 -5.69 -5.80 9.30
N GLY A 116 -6.83 -5.12 9.10
CA GLY A 116 -6.92 -3.67 9.19
C GLY A 116 -6.07 -2.90 8.17
N LEU A 117 -6.05 -1.58 8.33
CA LEU A 117 -5.25 -0.63 7.54
C LEU A 117 -4.47 0.29 8.49
N ASN A 118 -3.23 0.61 8.14
CA ASN A 118 -2.39 1.55 8.87
C ASN A 118 -2.44 2.93 8.21
N PHE A 119 -2.89 3.95 8.95
CA PHE A 119 -2.94 5.34 8.49
C PHE A 119 -1.70 6.13 8.93
N ASN A 120 -1.54 7.31 8.34
CA ASN A 120 -0.63 8.36 8.82
C ASN A 120 -1.19 9.14 10.02
#